data_AF-A0A0M0BDK5-F1
#
_entry.id   AF-A0A0M0BDK5-F1
#
_cell.length_a   1.000
_cell.length_b   1.000
_cell.length_c   1.000
_cell.angle_alpha   90.00
_cell.angle_beta   90.00
_cell.angle_gamma   90.00
#
_symmetry.space_group_name_H-M   'P 1'
#
loop_
_entity.id
_entity.type
_entity.pdbx_description
1 polymer ?
#
loop_
_entity_poly.entity_id
_entity_poly.type
_entity_poly.pdbx_seq_one_letter_code
_entity_poly.pdbx_strand_id
1 'polypeptide(L)' 'MTLGEDGVVFATRHETIVRKAFQIHAVDTTGAGDVFHGAFSFGVVQGWDLARVVEFASAVAALKCRRLGGRA' A
#
# COMPACT_ATOMS: atom_id res chain seq x y z
N MET A 1 0.77 -0.32 -9.47
CA MET A 1 0.06 -1.62 -9.54
C MET A 1 0.30 -2.38 -8.24
N THR A 2 -0.77 -2.70 -7.50
CA THR A 2 -0.72 -3.56 -6.31
C THR A 2 -0.72 -5.02 -6.74
N LEU A 3 0.10 -5.85 -6.09
CA LEU A 3 0.29 -7.27 -6.40
C LEU A 3 -0.05 -8.19 -5.21
N GLY A 4 -0.90 -7.73 -4.28
CA GLY A 4 -1.26 -8.51 -3.10
C GLY A 4 -0.04 -8.86 -2.25
N GLU A 5 0.17 -10.15 -1.98
CA GLU A 5 1.29 -10.65 -1.17
C GLU A 5 2.67 -10.47 -1.83
N ASP A 6 2.72 -10.31 -3.15
CA ASP A 6 3.95 -10.01 -3.88
C ASP A 6 4.36 -8.53 -3.75
N GLY A 7 3.46 -7.68 -3.21
CA GLY A 7 3.72 -6.30 -2.88
C GLY A 7 3.23 -5.30 -3.92
N VAL A 8 4.11 -4.43 -4.39
CA VAL A 8 3.74 -3.32 -5.26
C VAL A 8 4.85 -2.99 -6.26
N VAL A 9 4.41 -2.72 -7.49
CA VAL A 9 5.23 -2.13 -8.54
C VAL A 9 4.65 -0.77 -8.89
N PHE A 10 5.46 0.27 -8.76
CA PHE A 10 5.12 1.62 -9.18
C PHE A 10 6.13 2.08 -10.22
N ALA A 11 5.65 2.55 -11.37
CA ALA A 11 6.52 2.98 -12.47
C ALA A 11 6.11 4.37 -12.95
N THR A 12 7.09 5.24 -13.08
CA THR A 12 7.00 6.52 -13.79
C THR A 12 7.88 6.46 -15.05
N ARG A 13 7.94 7.56 -15.81
CA ARG A 13 8.90 7.67 -16.93
C ARG A 13 10.36 7.69 -16.48
N HIS A 14 10.62 8.01 -15.21
CA HIS A 14 11.97 8.26 -14.70
C HIS A 14 12.45 7.20 -13.71
N GLU A 15 11.53 6.55 -13.01
CA GLU A 15 11.87 5.57 -11.98
C GLU A 15 10.86 4.43 -11.90
N THR A 16 11.34 3.27 -11.46
CA THR A 16 10.50 2.12 -11.09
C THR A 16 10.83 1.72 -9.66
N ILE A 17 9.79 1.62 -8.85
CA ILE A 17 9.85 1.18 -7.45
C ILE A 17 9.18 -0.18 -7.38
N VAL A 18 9.95 -1.17 -6.94
CA VAL A 18 9.45 -2.51 -6.61
C VAL A 18 9.66 -2.72 -5.12
N ARG A 19 8.58 -3.09 -4.42
CA ARG A 19 8.62 -3.37 -2.98
C ARG A 19 7.82 -4.64 -2.70
N LYS A 20 8.39 -5.51 -1.87
CA LYS A 20 7.68 -6.68 -1.32
C LYS A 20 6.59 -6.23 -0.35
N ALA A 21 5.52 -7.01 -0.25
CA ALA A 21 4.50 -6.77 0.77
C ALA A 21 5.08 -6.98 2.17
N PHE A 22 4.54 -6.25 3.14
CA PHE A 22 4.77 -6.55 4.54
C PHE A 22 4.18 -7.91 4.88
N GLN A 23 5.00 -8.78 5.45
CA GLN A 23 4.57 -10.12 5.84
C GLN A 23 3.67 -10.03 7.08
N ILE A 24 2.43 -10.45 6.92
CA ILE A 24 1.39 -10.41 7.95
C ILE A 24 0.52 -11.67 7.87
N HIS A 25 -0.12 -12.02 8.98
CA HIS A 25 -1.22 -12.99 8.94
C HIS A 25 -2.50 -12.25 8.48
N ALA A 26 -2.89 -12.45 7.22
CA ALA A 26 -4.07 -11.80 6.65
C ALA A 26 -5.36 -12.50 7.10
N VAL A 27 -6.28 -11.70 7.66
CA VAL A 27 -7.61 -12.11 8.11
C VAL A 27 -8.67 -11.75 7.08
N ASP A 28 -8.58 -10.56 6.48
CA ASP A 28 -9.52 -10.07 5.48
C ASP A 28 -8.85 -9.04 4.54
N THR A 29 -8.81 -9.33 3.23
CA THR A 29 -8.19 -8.47 2.22
C THR A 29 -9.17 -7.51 1.54
N THR A 30 -10.48 -7.57 1.83
CA THR A 30 -11.49 -6.71 1.19
C THR A 30 -11.18 -5.24 1.42
N GLY A 31 -11.09 -4.44 0.34
CA GLY A 31 -10.79 -3.01 0.42
C GLY A 31 -9.31 -2.67 0.69
N ALA A 32 -8.39 -3.63 0.68
CA ALA A 32 -6.96 -3.35 0.85
C ALA A 32 -6.42 -2.39 -0.24
N GLY A 33 -6.92 -2.51 -1.48
CA GLY A 33 -6.59 -1.59 -2.57
C GLY A 33 -7.09 -0.17 -2.33
N ASP A 34 -8.32 -0.01 -1.84
CA ASP A 34 -8.89 1.31 -1.53
C ASP A 34 -8.10 2.01 -0.41
N VAL A 35 -7.75 1.26 0.64
CA VAL A 35 -6.91 1.74 1.74
C VAL A 35 -5.50 2.11 1.26
N PHE A 36 -4.89 1.28 0.40
CA PHE A 36 -3.62 1.61 -0.24
C PHE A 36 -3.71 2.94 -0.99
N HIS A 37 -4.73 3.12 -1.83
CA HIS A 37 -4.88 4.34 -2.63
C HIS A 37 -5.17 5.57 -1.78
N GLY A 38 -6.00 5.45 -0.74
CA GLY A 38 -6.23 6.53 0.22
C GLY A 38 -4.96 6.97 0.94
N ALA A 39 -4.18 6.01 1.44
CA ALA A 39 -2.89 6.26 2.08
C ALA A 39 -1.84 6.83 1.10
N PHE A 40 -1.86 6.38 -0.16
CA PHE A 40 -1.00 6.91 -1.22
C PHE A 40 -1.34 8.37 -1.51
N SER A 41 -2.61 8.70 -1.76
CA SER A 41 -3.07 10.07 -1.99
C SER A 41 -2.74 10.99 -0.81
N PHE A 42 -2.87 10.50 0.43
CA PHE A 42 -2.44 11.22 1.62
C PHE A 42 -0.95 11.56 1.57
N GLY A 43 -0.07 10.58 1.32
CA GLY A 43 1.37 10.79 1.26
C GLY A 43 1.79 11.78 0.16
N VAL A 44 1.13 11.75 -1.00
CA VAL A 44 1.35 12.71 -2.08
C VAL A 44 0.98 14.13 -1.65
N VAL A 45 -0.17 14.32 -1.01
CA VAL A 45 -0.61 15.64 -0.51
C VAL A 45 0.32 16.17 0.58
N GLN A 46 0.94 15.29 1.38
CA GLN A 46 1.96 15.66 2.36
C GLN A 46 3.32 16.03 1.73
N GLY A 47 3.49 15.92 0.41
CA GLY A 47 4.73 16.25 -0.28
C GLY A 47 5.87 15.26 -0.01
N TRP A 48 5.55 14.02 0.35
CA TRP A 48 6.56 12.98 0.55
C TRP A 48 7.15 12.52 -0.78
N ASP A 49 8.39 12.04 -0.74
CA ASP A 49 8.97 11.35 -1.89
C ASP A 49 8.22 10.06 -2.21
N LEU A 50 8.29 9.65 -3.47
CA LEU A 50 7.49 8.53 -3.96
C LEU A 50 7.80 7.21 -3.25
N ALA A 51 9.05 6.97 -2.86
CA ALA A 51 9.43 5.74 -2.16
C ALA A 51 8.77 5.68 -0.79
N ARG A 52 8.76 6.79 -0.05
CA ARG A 52 8.06 6.92 1.23
C ARG A 52 6.55 6.77 1.08
N VAL A 53 5.94 7.38 0.06
CA VAL A 53 4.50 7.23 -0.20
C VAL A 53 4.13 5.77 -0.44
N VAL A 54 4.87 5.08 -1.31
CA VAL A 54 4.62 3.67 -1.65
C VAL A 54 4.80 2.77 -0.43
N GLU A 55 5.85 2.99 0.37
CA GLU A 55 6.09 2.23 1.60
C GLU A 55 4.98 2.45 2.63
N PHE A 56 4.59 3.70 2.87
CA PHE A 56 3.51 4.03 3.80
C PHE A 56 2.18 3.40 3.36
N ALA A 57 1.78 3.58 2.10
CA ALA A 57 0.56 3.00 1.56
C ALA A 57 0.54 1.47 1.68
N SER A 58 1.68 0.82 1.43
CA SER A 58 1.82 -0.63 1.58
C SER A 58 1.65 -1.08 3.04
N ALA A 59 2.20 -0.30 3.99
CA ALA A 59 2.08 -0.60 5.42
C ALA A 59 0.64 -0.45 5.90
N VAL A 60 -0.06 0.62 5.51
CA VAL A 60 -1.45 0.84 5.90
C VAL A 60 -2.36 -0.25 5.33
N ALA A 61 -2.18 -0.63 4.06
CA ALA A 61 -2.92 -1.74 3.46
C ALA A 61 -2.67 -3.08 4.18
N ALA A 62 -1.41 -3.39 4.49
CA ALA A 62 -1.07 -4.58 5.25
C ALA A 62 -1.68 -4.57 6.66
N LEU A 63 -1.69 -3.43 7.35
CA LEU A 63 -2.32 -3.32 8.67
C LEU A 63 -3.83 -3.55 8.59
N LYS A 64 -4.51 -3.01 7.58
CA LYS A 64 -5.95 -3.27 7.35
C LYS A 64 -6.21 -4.76 7.22
N CYS A 65 -5.36 -5.49 6.50
CA CYS A 65 -5.54 -6.92 6.25
C CYS A 65 -5.50 -7.79 7.52
N ARG A 66 -5.04 -7.27 8.66
CA ARG A 66 -4.93 -8.02 9.92
C ARG A 66 -6.23 -8.07 10.73
N ARG A 67 -7.28 -7.36 10.32
CA ARG A 67 -8.55 -7.27 11.04
C ARG A 67 -9.72 -7.48 10.09
N LEU A 68 -10.83 -7.96 10.63
CA LEU A 68 -12.05 -8.23 9.88
C LEU A 68 -12.79 -6.92 9.55
N GLY A 69 -13.15 -6.72 8.29
CA GLY A 69 -13.97 -5.59 7.83
C GLY A 69 -13.17 -4.37 7.32
N GLY A 70 -13.78 -3.63 6.40
CA GLY A 70 -13.18 -2.46 5.71
C GLY A 70 -13.11 -1.15 6.51
N ARG A 71 -13.25 -1.18 7.84
CA ARG A 71 -13.25 0.01 8.72
C ARG A 71 -12.15 -0.02 9.79
N ALA A 72 -11.11 -0.83 9.58
CA ALA A 72 -10.00 -1.03 10.53
C ALA A 72 -9.00 0.13 10.56
#